data_AF-A0A4C1U478-F1
#
_entry.id   AF-A0A4C1U478-F1
#
_cell.length_a   1.000
_cell.length_b   1.000
_cell.length_c   1.000
_cell.angle_alpha   90.00
_cell.angle_beta   90.00
_cell.angle_gamma   90.00
#
_symmetry.space_group_name_H-M   'P 1'
#
loop_
_entity.id
_entity.type
_entity.pdbx_description
1 polymer ?
#
loop_
_entity_poly.entity_id
_entity_poly.type
_entity_poly.pdbx_seq_one_letter_code
_entity_poly.pdbx_strand_id
1 'polypeptide(L)'
;MVVLLSTFTGSLRHMHEYSQVAKTYVRAYCRPDLFMTFTWKPTCDETKELLLAGQSSSDRQDITVRTCIKTKIEIFVGFYYQASRFWRDALLDVFH
;
A
#
# COMPACT_ATOMS: atom_id res chain seq x y z
N MET A 1 33.91 -4.87 3.82
CA MET A 1 32.49 -5.17 3.57
C MET A 1 31.81 -5.36 4.91
N VAL A 2 31.01 -4.40 5.37
CA VAL A 2 30.24 -4.50 6.62
C VAL A 2 28.86 -4.99 6.25
N VAL A 3 28.45 -6.13 6.81
CA VAL A 3 27.16 -6.75 6.53
C VAL A 3 26.28 -6.57 7.76
N LEU A 4 25.20 -5.80 7.62
CA LEU A 4 24.21 -5.65 8.68
C LEU A 4 23.43 -6.96 8.84
N LEU A 5 23.29 -7.40 10.10
CA LEU A 5 22.48 -8.55 10.49
C LEU A 5 20.99 -8.26 10.23
N SER A 6 20.17 -9.28 9.95
CA SER A 6 18.73 -9.10 9.65
C SER A 6 17.92 -8.53 10.82
N THR A 7 18.48 -8.60 12.02
CA THR A 7 17.93 -7.98 13.25
C THR A 7 17.99 -6.45 13.23
N PHE A 8 18.73 -5.85 12.29
CA PHE A 8 18.72 -4.39 12.10
C PHE A 8 17.47 -3.96 11.32
N THR A 9 16.52 -3.39 12.04
CA THR A 9 15.25 -2.85 11.51
C THR A 9 15.53 -1.81 10.42
N GLY A 10 14.98 -2.04 9.23
CA GLY A 10 15.21 -1.19 8.05
C GLY A 10 16.42 -1.55 7.20
N SER A 11 17.19 -2.61 7.52
CA SER A 11 18.18 -3.15 6.59
C SER A 11 17.54 -3.77 5.34
N LEU A 12 18.30 -3.83 4.24
CA LEU A 12 17.85 -4.51 3.01
C LEU A 12 17.45 -5.98 3.27
N ARG A 13 18.16 -6.66 4.19
CA ARG A 13 17.88 -8.05 4.56
C ARG A 13 16.59 -8.18 5.35
N HIS A 14 16.35 -7.28 6.29
CA HIS A 14 15.10 -7.21 7.05
C HIS A 14 13.89 -7.06 6.11
N MET A 15 13.92 -6.06 5.21
CA MET A 15 12.85 -5.84 4.24
C MET A 15 12.63 -7.05 3.31
N HIS A 16 13.72 -7.74 2.94
CA HIS A 16 13.65 -8.94 2.12
C HIS A 16 12.99 -10.12 2.85
N GLU A 17 13.34 -10.36 4.11
CA GLU A 17 12.71 -11.39 4.95
C GLU A 17 11.20 -11.15 5.11
N TYR A 18 10.77 -9.91 5.40
CA TYR A 18 9.34 -9.58 5.46
C TYR A 18 8.62 -9.85 4.14
N SER A 19 9.25 -9.53 3.01
CA SER A 19 8.68 -9.83 1.69
C SER A 19 8.50 -11.34 1.46
N GLN A 20 9.48 -12.15 1.89
CA GLN A 20 9.37 -13.61 1.78
C GLN A 20 8.27 -14.17 2.69
N VAL A 21 8.20 -13.71 3.95
CA VAL A 21 7.16 -14.15 4.90
C VAL A 21 5.76 -13.77 4.41
N ALA A 22 5.58 -12.56 3.87
CA ALA A 22 4.31 -12.13 3.29
C ALA A 22 3.90 -13.02 2.11
N LYS A 23 4.85 -13.40 1.23
CA LYS A 23 4.59 -14.31 0.10
C LYS A 23 4.16 -15.70 0.57
N THR A 24 4.78 -16.23 1.63
CA THR A 24 4.39 -17.54 2.19
C THR A 24 3.00 -17.49 2.81
N TYR A 25 2.66 -16.40 3.51
CA TYR A 25 1.33 -16.23 4.10
C TYR A 25 0.24 -16.12 3.05
N VAL A 26 0.47 -15.32 1.99
CA VAL A 26 -0.45 -15.23 0.84
C VAL A 26 -0.64 -16.60 0.21
N ARG A 27 0.44 -17.34 -0.10
CA ARG A 27 0.30 -18.70 -0.66
C ARG A 27 -0.49 -19.67 0.21
N ALA A 28 -0.38 -19.56 1.54
CA ALA A 28 -1.04 -20.48 2.46
C ALA A 28 -2.52 -20.15 2.68
N TYR A 29 -2.90 -18.87 2.71
CA TYR A 29 -4.23 -18.44 3.18
C TYR A 29 -5.02 -17.56 2.21
N CYS A 30 -4.40 -16.99 1.17
CA CYS A 30 -5.04 -16.07 0.25
C CYS A 30 -4.76 -16.45 -1.21
N ARG A 31 -5.80 -16.78 -1.99
CA ARG A 31 -5.68 -16.67 -3.45
C ARG A 31 -5.62 -15.17 -3.79
N PRO A 32 -4.55 -14.67 -4.42
CA PRO A 32 -4.50 -13.28 -4.87
C PRO A 32 -5.41 -13.13 -6.10
N ASP A 33 -6.73 -13.06 -5.89
CA ASP A 33 -7.71 -12.85 -6.95
C ASP A 33 -7.92 -11.36 -7.28
N LEU A 34 -7.28 -10.45 -6.54
CA LEU A 34 -7.40 -9.01 -6.72
C LEU A 34 -6.04 -8.37 -7.03
N PHE A 35 -5.79 -8.10 -8.31
CA PHE A 35 -4.71 -7.22 -8.74
C PHE A 35 -5.27 -5.82 -9.00
N MET A 36 -4.76 -4.82 -8.28
CA MET A 36 -5.09 -3.41 -8.49
C MET A 36 -3.85 -2.64 -8.91
N THR A 37 -3.98 -1.92 -10.02
CA THR A 37 -2.92 -1.03 -10.53
C THR A 37 -3.27 0.40 -10.18
N PHE A 38 -2.43 1.06 -9.39
CA PHE A 38 -2.55 2.49 -9.12
C PHE A 38 -1.63 3.27 -10.05
N THR A 39 -2.21 4.12 -10.89
CA THR A 39 -1.43 5.10 -11.65
C THR A 39 -0.97 6.20 -10.70
N TRP A 40 0.35 6.34 -10.55
CA TRP A 40 0.95 7.43 -9.78
C TRP A 40 0.81 8.74 -10.56
N LYS A 41 0.11 9.72 -9.97
CA LYS A 41 0.07 11.09 -10.48
C LYS A 41 0.92 11.98 -9.55
N PRO A 42 2.01 12.59 -10.04
CA PRO A 42 2.92 13.40 -9.22
C PRO A 42 2.32 14.72 -8.73
N THR A 43 1.07 15.01 -9.09
CA THR A 43 0.31 16.22 -8.72
C THR A 43 -0.78 15.94 -7.69
N CYS A 44 -0.64 14.89 -6.87
CA CYS A 44 -1.57 14.58 -5.78
C CYS A 44 -1.70 15.82 -4.87
N ASP A 45 -2.92 16.27 -4.59
CA ASP A 45 -3.14 17.58 -3.95
C ASP A 45 -2.50 17.67 -2.56
N GLU A 46 -2.50 16.58 -1.81
CA GLU A 46 -1.80 16.43 -0.52
C GLU A 46 -0.27 16.62 -0.62
N THR A 47 0.33 16.35 -1.80
CA THR A 47 1.76 16.60 -2.03
C THR A 47 2.03 18.09 -2.18
N LYS A 48 1.09 18.87 -2.75
CA LYS A 48 1.26 20.32 -2.93
C LYS A 48 1.31 21.06 -1.59
N GLU A 49 0.57 20.58 -0.59
CA GLU A 49 0.53 21.18 0.75
C GLU A 49 1.80 20.91 1.56
N LEU A 50 2.47 19.79 1.29
CA LEU A 50 3.72 19.39 1.96
C LEU A 50 4.98 19.88 1.24
N LEU A 51 4.85 20.36 0.01
CA LEU A 51 5.95 20.96 -0.75
C LEU A 51 6.16 22.42 -0.34
N LEU A 52 7.43 22.78 -0.11
CA LEU A 52 7.83 24.16 0.14
C LEU A 52 7.64 25.02 -1.12
N ALA A 53 7.36 26.31 -0.93
CA ALA A 53 7.21 27.25 -2.04
C ALA A 53 8.46 27.22 -2.95
N GLY A 54 8.27 26.81 -4.22
CA GLY A 54 9.33 26.70 -5.22
C GLY A 54 9.96 25.32 -5.40
N GLN A 55 9.58 24.28 -4.63
CA GLN A 55 10.04 22.91 -4.86
C GLN A 55 9.15 22.17 -5.86
N SER A 56 9.77 21.40 -6.77
CA SER A 56 9.07 20.47 -7.64
C SER A 56 8.82 19.14 -6.92
N SER A 57 7.72 18.45 -7.27
CA SER A 57 7.47 17.08 -6.80
C SER A 57 8.56 16.09 -7.23
N SER A 58 9.33 16.42 -8.26
CA SER A 58 10.49 15.64 -8.70
C SER A 58 11.69 15.75 -7.76
N ASP A 59 11.81 16.87 -7.03
CA ASP A 59 12.93 17.12 -6.11
C ASP A 59 12.75 16.40 -4.76
N ARG A 60 11.49 16.13 -4.39
CA ARG A 60 11.09 15.48 -3.14
C ARG A 60 10.22 14.25 -3.41
N GLN A 61 10.82 13.26 -4.08
CA GLN A 61 10.17 11.97 -4.33
C GLN A 61 9.79 11.25 -3.04
N ASP A 62 10.53 11.46 -1.94
CA ASP A 62 10.24 10.89 -0.63
C ASP A 62 8.85 11.31 -0.09
N ILE A 63 8.55 12.61 -0.17
CA ILE A 63 7.26 13.17 0.25
C ILE A 63 6.16 12.68 -0.69
N THR A 64 6.40 12.79 -2.01
CA THR A 64 5.42 12.45 -3.03
C THR A 64 5.02 10.96 -2.96
N VAL A 65 5.98 10.06 -2.74
CA VAL A 65 5.73 8.63 -2.59
C VAL A 65 4.97 8.33 -1.30
N ARG A 66 5.38 8.89 -0.16
CA ARG A 66 4.70 8.66 1.13
C ARG A 66 3.26 9.12 1.11
N THR A 67 3.01 10.33 0.63
CA THR A 67 1.68 10.92 0.61
C THR A 67 0.79 10.19 -0.38
N CYS A 68 1.25 9.92 -1.61
CA CYS A 68 0.44 9.20 -2.58
C CYS A 68 0.13 7.75 -2.15
N ILE A 69 1.08 7.04 -1.53
CA ILE A 69 0.82 5.71 -0.97
C ILE A 69 -0.26 5.77 0.11
N LYS A 70 -0.20 6.75 1.01
CA LYS A 70 -1.21 6.94 2.07
C LYS A 70 -2.61 7.08 1.46
N THR A 71 -2.80 8.00 0.51
CA THR A 71 -4.10 8.20 -0.14
C THR A 71 -4.58 6.94 -0.85
N LYS A 72 -3.69 6.24 -1.57
CA LYS A 72 -4.06 5.01 -2.30
C LYS A 72 -4.45 3.87 -1.37
N ILE A 73 -3.79 3.72 -0.22
CA ILE A 73 -4.16 2.74 0.80
C ILE A 73 -5.54 3.06 1.37
N GLU A 74 -5.87 4.32 1.64
CA GLU A 74 -7.18 4.70 2.16
C GLU A 74 -8.31 4.37 1.16
N ILE A 75 -8.09 4.63 -0.13
CA ILE A 75 -9.02 4.22 -1.19
C ILE A 75 -9.15 2.70 -1.26
N PHE A 76 -8.03 1.97 -1.17
CA PHE A 76 -8.02 0.51 -1.19
C PHE A 76 -8.83 -0.08 -0.03
N VAL A 77 -8.59 0.42 1.17
CA VAL A 77 -9.28 0.00 2.40
C VAL A 77 -10.78 0.30 2.27
N GLY A 78 -11.15 1.49 1.80
CA GLY A 78 -12.54 1.85 1.53
C GLY A 78 -13.22 0.90 0.53
N PHE A 79 -12.54 0.58 -0.58
CA PHE A 79 -13.04 -0.38 -1.57
C PHE A 79 -13.23 -1.77 -0.96
N TYR A 80 -12.26 -2.25 -0.18
CA TYR A 80 -12.35 -3.53 0.51
C TYR A 80 -13.53 -3.59 1.47
N TYR A 81 -13.74 -2.54 2.28
CA TYR A 81 -14.88 -2.46 3.18
C TYR A 81 -16.21 -2.44 2.44
N GLN A 82 -16.32 -1.66 1.35
CA GLN A 82 -17.53 -1.60 0.53
C GLN A 82 -17.82 -2.95 -0.13
N ALA A 83 -16.81 -3.61 -0.69
CA ALA A 83 -16.94 -4.95 -1.25
C ALA A 83 -17.38 -5.95 -0.17
N SER A 84 -16.76 -5.91 1.03
CA SER A 84 -17.14 -6.80 2.14
C SER A 84 -18.58 -6.59 2.62
N ARG A 85 -19.09 -5.35 2.56
CA ARG A 85 -20.46 -5.01 2.92
C ARG A 85 -21.44 -5.51 1.86
N PHE A 86 -21.15 -5.27 0.59
CA PHE A 86 -21.92 -5.79 -0.53
C PHE A 86 -22.07 -7.32 -0.46
N TRP A 87 -20.98 -8.05 -0.18
CA TRP A 87 -21.05 -9.51 -0.01
C TRP A 87 -21.86 -9.96 1.21
N ARG A 88 -21.82 -9.20 2.32
CA ARG A 88 -22.66 -9.49 3.50
C ARG A 88 -24.15 -9.25 3.22
N ASP A 89 -24.48 -8.13 2.60
CA ASP A 89 -25.86 -7.75 2.30
C ASP A 89 -26.45 -8.69 1.23
N ALA A 90 -25.68 -9.05 0.20
CA ALA A 90 -26.08 -10.03 -0.81
C ALA A 90 -26.25 -11.45 -0.25
N LEU A 91 -25.45 -11.86 0.75
CA LEU A 91 -25.67 -13.13 1.44
C LEU A 91 -26.94 -13.11 2.28
N LEU A 92 -27.26 -11.98 2.94
CA LEU A 92 -28.49 -11.83 3.72
C LEU A 92 -29.76 -11.87 2.84
N ASP A 93 -29.70 -11.34 1.62
CA ASP A 93 -30.81 -11.40 0.64
C ASP A 93 -31.00 -12.80 0.01
N VAL A 94 -29.96 -13.64 -0.01
CA VAL A 94 -30.04 -15.03 -0.55
C VAL A 94 -30.59 -16.02 0.48
N PHE A 95 -30.56 -15.68 1.76
CA PHE A 95 -31.07 -16.52 2.86
C PHE A 95 -32.49 -16.14 3.34
N HIS A 96 -33.27 -15.43 2.51
CA HIS A 96 -34.68 -15.13 2.76
C HIS A 96 -35.63 -15.78 1.75
#